data_AF-W1Y730-F1
#
_entry.id   AF-W1Y730-F1
#
_cell.length_a   1.000
_cell.length_b   1.000
_cell.length_c   1.000
_cell.angle_alpha   90.00
_cell.angle_beta   90.00
_cell.angle_gamma   90.00
#
_symmetry.space_group_name_H-M   'P 1'
#
loop_
_entity.id
_entity.type
_entity.pdbx_description
1 polymer ?
#
loop_
_entity_poly.entity_id
_entity_poly.type
_entity_poly.pdbx_seq_one_letter_code
_entity_poly.pdbx_strand_id
1 'polypeptide(L)'
;KGPILTDSGGFQVFSLGDIRKITEQGVHFRNPINGDPIFLDPEKSMEIQYDLGSDIVMIFDECTPYPADWDYAKRSMEMSRRGAKRSRERFDS
;
A
#
# COMPACT_ATOMS: atom_id res chain seq x y z
N LYS A 1 15.45 23.78 -1.25
CA LYS A 1 14.50 22.64 -1.30
C LYS A 1 15.34 21.37 -1.39
N GLY A 2 14.99 20.34 -0.63
CA GLY A 2 15.68 19.04 -0.65
C GLY A 2 14.74 17.94 -1.17
N PRO A 3 15.26 16.73 -1.40
CA PRO A 3 14.47 15.61 -1.88
C PRO A 3 13.37 15.19 -0.90
N ILE A 4 12.23 14.76 -1.43
CA ILE A 4 11.07 14.23 -0.70
C ILE A 4 10.95 12.73 -1.00
N LEU A 5 10.82 11.93 0.06
CA LEU A 5 10.42 10.53 -0.03
C LEU A 5 8.98 10.40 0.48
N THR A 6 8.12 9.75 -0.28
CA THR A 6 6.78 9.37 0.16
C THR A 6 6.70 7.88 0.44
N ASP A 7 6.08 7.55 1.59
CA ASP A 7 5.66 6.18 1.86
C ASP A 7 4.45 5.81 0.98
N SER A 8 4.24 4.51 0.77
CA SER A 8 3.16 3.98 -0.06
C SER A 8 1.78 4.08 0.60
N GLY A 9 1.75 4.28 1.92
CA GLY A 9 0.55 4.27 2.75
C GLY A 9 0.14 2.87 3.23
N GLY A 10 0.84 1.81 2.79
CA GLY A 10 0.53 0.42 3.17
C GLY A 10 0.52 0.19 4.68
N PHE A 11 1.50 0.76 5.40
CA PHE A 11 1.57 0.66 6.85
C PHE A 11 0.48 1.46 7.58
N GLN A 12 0.12 2.65 7.07
CA GLN A 12 -0.96 3.44 7.65
C GLN A 12 -2.28 2.70 7.52
N VAL A 13 -2.55 2.07 6.37
CA VAL A 13 -3.75 1.24 6.21
C VAL A 13 -3.67 0.00 7.11
N PHE A 14 -2.51 -0.64 7.26
CA PHE A 14 -2.29 -1.71 8.23
C PHE A 14 -2.58 -1.28 9.68
N SER A 15 -2.29 -0.04 10.04
CA SER A 15 -2.50 0.47 11.40
C SER A 15 -3.98 0.68 11.74
N LEU A 16 -4.87 0.67 10.73
CA LEU A 16 -6.31 0.84 10.93
C LEU A 16 -7.02 -0.41 11.49
N GLY A 17 -6.33 -1.52 11.76
CA GLY A 17 -6.95 -2.70 12.37
C GLY A 17 -8.12 -3.26 11.54
N ASP A 18 -9.23 -3.58 12.19
CA ASP A 18 -10.41 -4.24 11.60
C ASP A 18 -11.22 -3.40 10.61
N ILE A 19 -10.99 -2.08 10.54
CA ILE A 19 -11.71 -1.21 9.59
C ILE A 19 -11.13 -1.27 8.17
N ARG A 20 -10.14 -2.14 7.94
CA ARG A 20 -9.58 -2.43 6.61
C ARG A 20 -9.96 -3.83 6.14
N LYS A 21 -10.07 -4.00 4.83
CA LYS A 21 -10.21 -5.28 4.16
C LYS A 21 -9.18 -5.38 3.04
N ILE A 22 -8.20 -6.25 3.23
CA ILE A 22 -7.15 -6.52 2.26
C ILE A 22 -7.64 -7.57 1.26
N THR A 23 -7.43 -7.32 -0.02
CA THR A 23 -7.64 -8.27 -1.12
C THR A 23 -6.42 -8.25 -2.05
N GLU A 24 -6.36 -9.18 -3.00
CA GLU A 24 -5.27 -9.23 -3.98
C GLU A 24 -5.20 -7.95 -4.84
N GLN A 25 -6.33 -7.30 -5.06
CA GLN A 25 -6.42 -6.07 -5.86
C GLN A 25 -5.85 -4.87 -5.12
N GLY A 26 -6.00 -4.81 -3.79
CA GLY A 26 -5.62 -3.67 -2.97
C GLY A 26 -6.29 -3.74 -1.61
N VAL A 27 -6.51 -2.58 -0.99
CA VAL A 27 -7.10 -2.49 0.34
C VAL A 27 -8.28 -1.52 0.34
N HIS A 28 -9.39 -1.99 0.91
CA HIS A 28 -10.52 -1.15 1.25
C HIS A 28 -10.41 -0.72 2.71
N PHE A 29 -10.65 0.55 3.01
CA PHE A 29 -10.71 1.05 4.39
C PHE A 29 -11.69 2.22 4.49
N ARG A 30 -11.91 2.70 5.71
CA ARG A 30 -12.77 3.85 5.99
C ARG A 30 -11.90 5.06 6.28
N ASN A 31 -12.27 6.20 5.72
CA ASN A 31 -11.64 7.48 6.05
C ASN A 31 -11.78 7.71 7.57
N PRO A 32 -10.67 7.94 8.31
CA PRO A 32 -10.72 8.11 9.76
C PRO A 32 -11.42 9.41 10.22
N ILE A 33 -11.59 10.38 9.31
CA ILE A 33 -12.21 11.67 9.61
C ILE A 33 -13.73 11.62 9.38
N ASN A 34 -14.17 11.08 8.23
CA ASN A 34 -15.58 11.16 7.81
C ASN A 34 -16.27 9.80 7.55
N GLY A 35 -15.55 8.68 7.61
CA GLY A 35 -16.11 7.33 7.44
C GLY A 35 -16.38 6.91 5.99
N ASP A 36 -15.99 7.71 4.99
CA ASP A 36 -16.18 7.35 3.59
C ASP A 36 -15.38 6.09 3.22
N PRO A 37 -15.91 5.21 2.35
CA PRO A 37 -15.17 4.06 1.87
C PRO A 37 -14.07 4.52 0.90
N ILE A 38 -12.85 4.08 1.15
CA ILE A 38 -11.68 4.33 0.31
C ILE A 38 -11.15 3.00 -0.20
N PHE A 39 -10.68 2.99 -1.45
CA PHE A 39 -9.92 1.90 -2.04
C PHE A 39 -8.55 2.43 -2.47
N LEU A 40 -7.51 1.72 -2.06
CA LEU A 40 -6.12 1.99 -2.42
C LEU A 40 -5.48 0.70 -2.96
N ASP A 41 -4.86 0.79 -4.12
CA ASP A 41 -4.14 -0.29 -4.78
C ASP A 41 -2.73 0.18 -5.20
N PRO A 42 -1.86 -0.72 -5.69
CA PRO A 42 -0.54 -0.35 -6.18
C PRO A 42 -0.53 0.80 -7.18
N GLU A 43 -1.46 0.83 -8.12
CA GLU A 43 -1.51 1.82 -9.19
C GLU A 43 -1.90 3.20 -8.65
N LYS A 44 -2.94 3.26 -7.82
CA LYS A 44 -3.41 4.49 -7.21
C LYS A 44 -2.42 5.05 -6.18
N SER A 45 -1.69 4.18 -5.48
CA SER A 45 -0.59 4.61 -4.61
C SER A 45 0.52 5.29 -5.42
N MET A 46 0.89 4.74 -6.58
CA MET A 46 1.87 5.38 -7.47
C MET A 46 1.37 6.73 -8.01
N GLU A 47 0.11 6.80 -8.41
CA GLU A 47 -0.53 8.04 -8.89
C GLU A 47 -0.50 9.15 -7.85
N ILE A 48 -0.91 8.84 -6.62
CA ILE A 48 -0.90 9.80 -5.51
C ILE A 48 0.53 10.30 -5.25
N GLN A 49 1.51 9.39 -5.19
CA GLN A 49 2.90 9.78 -4.94
C GLN A 49 3.51 10.63 -6.07
N TYR A 50 3.11 10.38 -7.31
CA TYR A 50 3.46 11.19 -8.48
C TYR A 50 2.83 12.58 -8.41
N ASP A 51 1.53 12.67 -8.12
CA ASP A 51 0.80 13.94 -8.00
C ASP A 51 1.34 14.81 -6.86
N LEU A 52 1.86 14.19 -5.80
CA LEU A 52 2.54 14.88 -4.70
C LEU A 52 3.94 15.42 -5.07
N GLY A 53 4.49 15.03 -6.22
CA GLY A 53 5.79 15.51 -6.72
C GLY A 53 6.98 14.92 -5.95
N SER A 54 6.89 13.66 -5.57
CA SER A 54 7.91 12.98 -4.74
C SER A 54 9.16 12.63 -5.55
N ASP A 55 10.35 12.85 -4.98
CA ASP A 55 11.62 12.48 -5.61
C ASP A 55 11.94 10.99 -5.48
N ILE A 56 11.48 10.36 -4.39
CA ILE A 56 11.57 8.92 -4.14
C ILE A 56 10.19 8.40 -3.75
N VAL A 57 9.72 7.39 -4.49
CA VAL A 57 8.42 6.74 -4.24
C VAL A 57 8.63 5.33 -3.72
N MET A 58 7.76 4.90 -2.82
CA MET A 58 7.77 3.57 -2.23
C MET A 58 6.67 2.71 -2.86
N ILE A 59 7.01 1.47 -3.21
CA ILE A 59 6.04 0.49 -3.73
C ILE A 59 4.93 0.22 -2.71
N PHE A 60 3.74 -0.13 -3.20
CA PHE A 60 2.66 -0.56 -2.33
C PHE A 60 2.86 -2.01 -1.88
N ASP A 61 2.86 -2.24 -0.57
CA ASP A 61 3.09 -3.52 0.07
C ASP A 61 2.02 -3.83 1.13
N GLU A 62 1.91 -5.11 1.48
CA GLU A 62 1.16 -5.53 2.65
C GLU A 62 2.11 -5.81 3.82
N CYS A 63 1.81 -5.17 4.94
CA CYS A 63 2.57 -5.35 6.16
C CYS A 63 2.16 -6.66 6.85
N THR A 64 3.05 -7.65 6.84
CA THR A 64 2.86 -8.90 7.57
C THR A 64 2.72 -8.61 9.07
N PRO A 65 1.64 -9.03 9.75
CA PRO A 65 1.49 -8.88 11.17
C PRO A 65 2.54 -9.70 11.92
N TYR A 66 2.88 -9.28 13.14
CA TYR A 66 3.73 -10.02 14.05
C TYR A 66 3.01 -10.29 15.38
N PRO A 67 3.01 -11.53 15.90
CA PRO A 67 3.57 -12.74 15.28
C PRO A 67 2.69 -13.27 14.12
N ALA A 68 3.30 -13.94 13.15
CA ALA A 68 2.61 -14.65 12.08
C ALA A 68 3.16 -16.06 11.92
N ASP A 69 2.32 -17.02 11.55
CA ASP A 69 2.78 -18.33 11.10
C ASP A 69 3.45 -18.23 9.72
N TRP A 70 4.19 -19.29 9.35
CA TRP A 70 4.95 -19.31 8.12
C TRP A 70 4.05 -19.22 6.87
N ASP A 71 2.88 -19.84 6.88
CA ASP A 71 1.96 -19.84 5.73
C ASP A 71 1.33 -18.46 5.51
N TYR A 72 1.02 -17.73 6.59
CA TYR A 72 0.59 -16.34 6.52
C TYR A 72 1.74 -15.47 5.99
N ALA A 73 2.92 -15.54 6.61
CA ALA A 73 4.06 -14.72 6.24
C ALA A 73 4.45 -14.93 4.76
N LYS A 74 4.42 -16.18 4.27
CA LYS A 74 4.66 -16.50 2.87
C LYS A 74 3.61 -15.86 1.95
N ARG A 75 2.31 -16.02 2.24
CA ARG A 75 1.22 -15.43 1.43
C ARG A 75 1.30 -13.91 1.38
N SER A 76 1.56 -13.30 2.52
CA SER A 76 1.78 -11.85 2.69
C SER A 76 2.93 -11.36 1.80
N MET A 77 4.10 -11.98 1.92
CA MET A 77 5.27 -11.65 1.10
C MET A 77 5.01 -11.83 -0.41
N GLU A 78 4.34 -12.92 -0.80
CA GLU A 78 4.00 -13.17 -2.20
C GLU A 78 3.02 -12.11 -2.76
N MET A 79 2.09 -11.62 -1.94
CA MET A 79 1.18 -10.53 -2.28
C MET A 79 1.94 -9.21 -2.43
N SER A 80 2.82 -8.87 -1.48
CA SER A 80 3.69 -7.69 -1.55
C SER A 80 4.59 -7.73 -2.79
N ARG A 81 5.10 -8.90 -3.17
CA ARG A 81 5.88 -9.07 -4.41
C ARG A 81 5.05 -8.80 -5.67
N ARG A 82 3.79 -9.24 -5.72
CA ARG A 82 2.87 -8.95 -6.84
C ARG A 82 2.49 -7.47 -6.89
N GLY A 83 2.26 -6.86 -5.72
CA GLY A 83 2.08 -5.41 -5.56
C GLY A 83 3.28 -4.62 -6.08
N ALA A 84 4.49 -5.02 -5.70
CA ALA A 84 5.74 -4.43 -6.18
C ALA A 84 5.86 -4.43 -7.72
N LYS A 85 5.48 -5.55 -8.36
CA LYS A 85 5.48 -5.66 -9.82
C LYS A 85 4.51 -4.64 -10.45
N ARG A 86 3.28 -4.55 -9.92
CA ARG A 86 2.26 -3.59 -10.38
C ARG A 86 2.69 -2.15 -10.17
N SER A 87 3.26 -1.82 -9.02
CA SER A 87 3.81 -0.49 -8.75
C SER A 87 4.94 -0.14 -9.72
N ARG A 88 5.85 -1.08 -10.01
CA ARG A 88 6.93 -0.87 -10.99
C ARG A 88 6.36 -0.59 -12.38
N GLU A 89 5.43 -1.42 -12.84
CA GLU A 89 4.78 -1.26 -14.14
C GLU A 89 4.09 0.11 -14.26
N ARG A 90 3.40 0.58 -13.21
CA ARG A 90 2.73 1.89 -13.20
C ARG A 90 3.69 3.07 -13.10
N PHE A 91 4.83 2.90 -12.45
CA PHE A 91 5.88 3.92 -12.40
C PHE A 91 6.57 4.10 -13.77
N ASP A 92 6.68 3.02 -14.54
CA ASP A 92 7.30 3.01 -15.87
C ASP A 92 6.41 3.57 -16.99
N SER A 93 5.11 3.71 -16.75
CA SER A 93 4.10 4.17 -17.73
C SER A 93 3.92 5.69 -17.70
#